data_AF-A0A7R7ASI5-F1
#
_entry.id   AF-A0A7R7ASI5-F1
#
_cell.length_a   1.000
_cell.length_b   1.000
_cell.length_c   1.000
_cell.angle_alpha   90.00
_cell.angle_beta   90.00
_cell.angle_gamma   90.00
#
_symmetry.space_group_name_H-M   'P 1'
#
loop_
_entity.id
_entity.type
_entity.pdbx_description
1 polymer ?
#
loop_
_entity_poly.entity_id
_entity_poly.type
_entity_poly.pdbx_seq_one_letter_code
_entity_poly.pdbx_strand_id
1 'polypeptide(L)' 'MRRDRAVGHGCFSRAEIKGADEVFITSTAGGIMPVTRIDQAPIANGQVGPVTRRLIDLYWQKHTDPQWSTAGNIRERK' A
#
# COMPACT_ATOMS: atom_id res chain seq x y z
N MET A 1 -1.49 -22.29 -5.68
CA MET A 1 -0.09 -22.04 -5.28
C MET A 1 0.03 -20.60 -4.80
N ARG A 2 -0.21 -20.34 -3.51
CA ARG A 2 0.05 -19.02 -2.90
C ARG A 2 1.51 -19.03 -2.47
N ARG A 3 2.41 -18.41 -3.25
CA ARG A 3 3.72 -18.04 -2.70
C ARG A 3 3.45 -16.88 -1.77
N ASP A 4 3.43 -17.15 -0.49
CA ASP A 4 3.60 -16.16 0.56
C ASP A 4 4.86 -15.35 0.23
N ARG A 5 4.68 -14.07 -0.12
CA ARG A 5 5.81 -13.16 -0.16
C ARG A 5 6.25 -12.96 1.28
N ALA A 6 7.52 -13.23 1.57
CA ALA A 6 8.11 -12.93 2.86
C ALA A 6 7.95 -11.42 3.14
N VAL A 7 7.46 -11.10 4.33
CA VAL A 7 7.37 -9.74 4.85
C VAL A 7 8.39 -9.61 5.97
N GLY A 8 9.35 -8.70 5.83
CA GLY A 8 10.33 -8.36 6.86
C GLY A 8 9.96 -7.07 7.58
N HIS A 9 10.30 -6.98 8.86
CA HIS A 9 10.22 -5.74 9.64
C HIS A 9 11.59 -5.45 10.27
N GLY A 10 12.00 -4.18 10.31
CA GLY A 10 13.30 -3.82 10.86
C GLY A 10 13.67 -2.36 10.61
N CYS A 11 14.91 -2.03 10.97
CA CYS A 11 15.52 -0.74 10.64
C CYS A 11 16.06 -0.82 9.21
N PHE A 12 15.64 0.12 8.37
CA PHE A 12 16.14 0.27 7.01
C PHE A 12 16.86 1.61 6.88
N SER A 13 18.04 1.59 6.28
CA SER A 13 18.79 2.79 5.95
C SER A 13 18.15 3.55 4.79
N ARG A 14 18.48 4.84 4.66
CA ARG A 14 18.07 5.65 3.50
C ARG A 14 18.57 5.07 2.18
N ALA A 15 19.74 4.43 2.17
CA ALA A 15 20.30 3.80 0.98
C ALA A 15 19.46 2.59 0.54
N GLU A 16 19.03 1.74 1.48
CA GLU A 16 18.15 0.61 1.20
C GLU A 16 16.80 1.07 0.64
N ILE A 17 16.20 2.10 1.24
CA ILE A 17 14.92 2.65 0.76
C ILE A 17 15.07 3.23 -0.65
N LYS A 18 16.16 3.95 -0.93
CA LYS A 18 16.43 4.53 -2.27
C LYS A 18 16.76 3.47 -3.33
N GLY A 19 17.29 2.32 -2.92
CA GLY A 19 17.62 1.19 -3.77
C GLY A 19 16.47 0.20 -3.97
N ALA A 20 15.30 0.44 -3.37
CA ALA A 20 14.14 -0.44 -3.51
C ALA A 20 13.53 -0.40 -4.93
N ASP A 21 12.95 -1.52 -5.36
CA ASP A 21 12.22 -1.59 -6.64
C ASP A 21 10.92 -0.76 -6.62
N GLU A 22 10.27 -0.69 -5.45
CA GLU A 22 9.02 0.03 -5.23
C GLU A 22 8.97 0.56 -3.79
N VAL A 23 8.40 1.76 -3.60
CA VAL A 23 8.12 2.34 -2.28
C VAL A 23 6.67 2.84 -2.25
N PHE A 24 5.99 2.63 -1.13
CA PHE A 24 4.67 3.20 -0.87
C PHE A 24 4.54 3.58 0.61
N ILE A 25 3.61 4.48 0.89
CA ILE A 25 3.17 4.80 2.25
C ILE A 25 1.70 4.40 2.40
N THR A 26 1.25 4.19 3.63
CA THR A 26 -0.15 3.83 3.90
C THR A 26 -0.72 4.61 5.07
N SER A 27 -1.99 5.01 4.96
CA SER A 27 -2.75 5.64 6.04
C SER A 27 -4.24 5.38 5.86
N THR A 28 -5.05 5.50 6.92
CA THR A 28 -6.51 5.32 6.81
C THR A 28 -7.15 6.31 5.84
N ALA A 29 -6.67 7.56 5.81
CA ALA A 29 -7.22 8.61 4.95
C ALA A 29 -6.78 8.51 3.48
N GLY A 30 -5.68 7.81 3.18
CA GLY A 30 -5.11 7.74 1.83
C GLY A 30 -5.05 6.35 1.21
N GLY A 31 -5.27 5.29 1.99
CA GLY A 31 -5.03 3.92 1.56
C GLY A 31 -3.56 3.68 1.22
N ILE A 32 -3.31 2.90 0.16
CA ILE A 32 -1.96 2.66 -0.37
C ILE A 32 -1.58 3.78 -1.34
N MET A 33 -0.51 4.51 -1.05
CA MET A 33 -0.04 5.66 -1.83
C MET A 33 1.37 5.42 -2.37
N PRO A 34 1.56 5.30 -3.69
CA PRO A 34 2.88 5.10 -4.29
C PRO A 34 3.83 6.28 -4.05
N VAL A 35 5.11 5.97 -3.85
CA VAL A 35 6.21 6.94 -3.82
C VAL A 35 7.16 6.63 -4.98
N THR A 36 7.13 7.44 -6.02
CA THR A 36 7.99 7.26 -7.21
C THR A 36 9.28 8.07 -7.17
N ARG A 37 9.46 8.93 -6.15
CA ARG A 37 10.61 9.82 -6.02
C ARG A 37 10.94 10.12 -4.55
N ILE A 38 12.22 10.07 -4.18
CA ILE A 38 12.72 10.46 -2.86
C ILE A 38 13.90 11.40 -3.05
N ASP A 39 13.89 12.55 -2.37
CA ASP A 39 14.96 13.57 -2.47
C ASP A 39 15.30 13.96 -3.90
N GLN A 40 14.28 14.16 -4.73
CA GLN A 40 14.44 14.49 -6.15
C GLN A 40 15.04 13.36 -7.01
N ALA A 41 15.33 12.18 -6.47
CA ALA A 41 15.78 11.01 -7.25
C ALA A 41 14.60 10.04 -7.49
N PRO A 42 14.41 9.54 -8.74
CA PRO A 42 13.39 8.52 -9.00
C PRO A 42 13.71 7.22 -8.25
N ILE A 43 12.66 6.54 -7.77
CA ILE A 43 12.75 5.16 -7.31
C ILE A 43 12.62 4.25 -8.53
N ALA A 44 13.59 3.36 -8.74
CA ALA A 44 13.71 2.53 -9.94
C ALA A 44 13.52 3.35 -11.24
N ASN A 45 12.47 3.06 -12.01
CA ASN A 45 12.14 3.75 -13.27
C ASN A 45 11.20 4.96 -13.09
N GLY A 46 10.92 5.37 -11.85
CA GLY A 46 10.03 6.49 -11.53
C GLY A 46 8.55 6.21 -11.80
N GLN A 47 8.16 4.95 -12.02
CA GLN A 47 6.76 4.54 -12.25
C GLN A 47 6.25 3.71 -11.07
N VAL A 48 4.92 3.69 -10.91
CA VAL A 48 4.28 2.81 -9.93
C VAL A 48 4.43 1.36 -10.39
N GLY A 49 5.11 0.56 -9.58
CA GLY A 49 5.37 -0.84 -9.91
C GLY A 49 4.17 -1.79 -9.71
N PRO A 50 4.28 -3.03 -10.20
CA PRO A 50 3.19 -4.00 -10.19
C PRO A 50 2.77 -4.45 -8.79
N VAL A 51 3.66 -4.45 -7.79
CA VAL A 51 3.30 -4.85 -6.43
C VAL A 51 2.41 -3.80 -5.78
N THR A 52 2.79 -2.54 -5.89
CA THR A 52 2.06 -1.40 -5.34
C THR A 52 0.70 -1.26 -6.00
N ARG A 53 0.60 -1.40 -7.34
CA ARG A 53 -0.70 -1.40 -8.05
C ARG A 53 -1.62 -2.49 -7.52
N ARG A 54 -1.11 -3.72 -7.39
CA ARG A 54 -1.89 -4.84 -6.84
C ARG A 54 -2.34 -4.58 -5.40
N LEU A 55 -1.49 -3.95 -4.58
CA LEU A 55 -1.85 -3.60 -3.19
C LEU A 55 -2.94 -2.53 -3.15
N ILE A 56 -2.93 -1.54 -4.04
CA ILE A 56 -4.01 -0.55 -4.18
C ILE A 56 -5.33 -1.25 -4.46
N ASP A 57 -5.36 -2.12 -5.47
CA ASP A 57 -6.59 -2.84 -5.87
C ASP A 57 -7.11 -3.71 -4.72
N LEU A 58 -6.22 -4.47 -4.09
CA LEU A 58 -6.57 -5.35 -2.97
C LEU A 58 -7.07 -4.56 -1.75
N TYR A 59 -6.43 -3.43 -1.42
CA TYR A 59 -6.85 -2.58 -0.31
C TYR A 59 -8.30 -2.11 -0.50
N TRP A 60 -8.66 -1.63 -1.70
CA TRP A 60 -10.01 -1.17 -1.98
C TRP A 60 -11.03 -2.31 -2.09
N GLN A 61 -10.63 -3.47 -2.63
CA GLN A 61 -11.47 -4.68 -2.58
C GLN A 61 -11.80 -5.09 -1.14
N LYS A 62 -10.87 -4.90 -0.20
CA LYS A 62 -11.12 -5.20 1.22
C LYS A 62 -12.11 -4.26 1.90
N HIS A 63 -12.40 -3.08 1.35
CA HIS A 63 -13.41 -2.18 1.90
C HIS A 63 -14.84 -2.68 1.65
N THR A 64 -15.04 -3.55 0.66
CA THR A 64 -16.35 -4.15 0.35
C THR A 64 -16.46 -5.60 0.79
N ASP A 65 -15.38 -6.16 1.34
CA ASP A 65 -15.33 -7.53 1.84
C ASP A 65 -16.01 -7.60 3.23
N PRO A 66 -17.10 -8.36 3.40
CA PRO A 66 -17.83 -8.43 4.67
C PRO A 66 -17.02 -9.06 5.82
N GLN A 67 -15.88 -9.71 5.53
CA GLN A 67 -14.95 -10.15 6.56
C GLN A 67 -14.22 -8.96 7.21
N TRP A 68 -14.07 -7.85 6.50
CA TRP A 68 -13.24 -6.70 6.87
C TRP A 68 -14.02 -5.39 6.97
N SER A 69 -15.28 -5.36 6.53
CA SER A 69 -16.16 -4.19 6.64
C SER A 69 -17.61 -4.59 6.95
N THR A 70 -18.32 -3.68 7.62
CA THR A 70 -19.75 -3.82 7.92
C THR A 70 -20.49 -2.61 7.39
N ALA A 71 -21.64 -2.82 6.73
CA ALA A 71 -22.48 -1.72 6.27
C ALA A 71 -23.02 -0.93 7.47
N GLY A 72 -22.72 0.36 7.54
CA GLY A 72 -23.29 1.25 8.54
C GLY A 72 -24.76 1.55 8.24
N ASN A 73 -25.68 1.14 9.10
CA ASN A 73 -27.08 1.55 8.99
C ASN A 73 -27.25 2.92 9.67
N ILE A 74 -27.36 3.98 8.88
CA ILE A 74 -27.51 5.36 9.40
C ILE A 74 -28.97 5.73 9.74
N ARG A 75 -29.91 4.79 9.68
CA ARG A 75 -31.35 5.07 9.85
C ARG A 75 -31.86 5.14 11.30
N GLU A 76 -31.01 4.93 12.30
CA GLU A 76 -31.45 4.86 13.72
C GLU A 76 -30.87 5.94 14.64
N ARG A 77 -30.10 6.90 14.13
CA ARG A 77 -29.67 8.04 14.96
C ARG A 77 -30.72 9.16 14.92
N LYS A 78 -31.76 9.03 15.75
CA LYS A 78 -32.57 10.16 16.21
C LYS A 78 -31.87 10.88 17.35
#